data_AF-A0A382KIT1-F1
#
_entry.id   AF-A0A382KIT1-F1
#
_cell.length_a   1.000
_cell.length_b   1.000
_cell.length_c   1.000
_cell.angle_alpha   90.00
_cell.angle_beta   90.00
_cell.angle_gamma   90.00
#
_symmetry.space_group_name_H-M   'P 1'
#
loop_
_entity.id
_entity.type
_entity.pdbx_description
1 polymer ?
#
loop_
_entity_poly.entity_id
_entity_poly.type
_entity_poly.pdbx_seq_one_letter_code
_entity_poly.pdbx_strand_id
1 'polypeptide(L)'
;MAVPTESQLNNVTLTPAQHPLDPLTPEEIGEATAILKTQRNLGARVRFETIVLQEPAKETVLNFRIRDPIQRGAFIVILDNDTGATYEAVISFNQGKVTRGST
;
A
#
# COMPACT_ATOMS: atom_id res chain seq x y z
N MET A 1 -22.71 20.16 33.32
CA MET A 1 -21.93 18.94 33.06
C MET A 1 -21.30 19.10 31.70
N ALA A 2 -20.01 19.45 31.65
CA ALA A 2 -19.29 19.62 30.39
C ALA A 2 -18.93 18.22 29.88
N VAL A 3 -19.38 17.88 28.68
CA VAL A 3 -18.88 16.72 27.94
C VAL A 3 -17.43 17.04 27.54
N PRO A 4 -16.42 16.26 27.97
CA PRO A 4 -15.08 16.45 27.44
C PRO A 4 -15.09 15.96 25.99
N THR A 5 -14.82 16.90 25.07
CA THR A 5 -14.52 16.60 23.68
C THR A 5 -13.20 15.84 23.64
N GLU A 6 -13.24 14.53 23.43
CA GLU A 6 -12.04 13.70 23.23
C GLU A 6 -11.40 14.03 21.88
N SER A 7 -10.64 15.13 21.85
CA SER A 7 -9.61 15.37 20.84
C SER A 7 -8.31 14.75 21.35
N GLN A 8 -8.16 13.45 21.12
CA GLN A 8 -6.86 12.80 21.15
C GLN A 8 -6.69 12.14 19.79
N LEU A 9 -6.08 12.89 18.86
CA LEU A 9 -5.51 12.30 17.66
C LEU A 9 -4.36 11.43 18.15
N ASN A 10 -4.60 10.13 18.21
CA ASN A 10 -3.62 9.13 18.57
C ASN A 10 -2.37 9.36 17.71
N ASN A 11 -1.26 9.71 18.35
CA ASN A 11 0.06 9.63 17.73
C ASN A 11 0.35 8.15 17.52
N VAL A 12 -0.23 7.56 16.46
CA VAL A 12 0.08 6.20 16.04
C VAL A 12 1.58 6.20 15.80
N THR A 13 2.32 5.48 16.64
CA THR A 13 3.75 5.32 16.44
C THR A 13 3.89 4.29 15.34
N LEU A 14 4.07 4.79 14.12
CA LEU A 14 4.09 4.01 12.89
C LEU A 14 5.39 3.21 12.91
N THR A 15 5.26 1.93 13.27
CA THR A 15 6.43 1.07 13.36
C THR A 15 6.85 0.73 11.94
N PRO A 16 8.05 1.13 11.50
CA PRO A 16 8.53 0.75 10.18
C PRO A 16 8.61 -0.78 10.09
N ALA A 17 8.35 -1.32 8.90
CA ALA A 17 8.50 -2.74 8.65
C ALA A 17 9.92 -3.20 9.00
N GLN A 18 10.02 -4.24 9.83
CA GLN A 18 11.28 -4.81 10.31
C GLN A 18 11.65 -6.08 9.54
N HIS A 19 10.67 -6.72 8.89
CA HIS A 19 10.83 -7.93 8.11
C HIS A 19 10.22 -7.78 6.70
N PRO A 20 10.79 -8.43 5.66
CA PRO A 20 10.27 -8.36 4.29
C PRO A 20 8.82 -8.85 4.12
N LEU A 21 8.34 -9.68 5.04
CA LEU A 21 6.96 -10.20 5.05
C LEU A 21 6.03 -9.48 6.03
N ASP A 22 6.50 -8.43 6.71
CA ASP A 22 5.60 -7.64 7.55
C ASP A 22 4.48 -7.04 6.70
N PRO A 23 3.25 -6.96 7.22
CA PRO A 23 2.14 -6.34 6.50
C PRO A 23 2.47 -4.90 6.11
N LEU A 24 1.74 -4.36 5.13
CA LEU A 24 1.88 -2.94 4.78
C LEU A 24 1.53 -2.07 5.97
N THR A 25 2.36 -1.05 6.20
CA THR A 25 2.08 0.02 7.16
C THR A 25 1.00 0.95 6.61
N PRO A 26 0.29 1.70 7.47
CA PRO A 26 -0.68 2.70 7.01
C PRO A 26 -0.07 3.73 6.04
N GLU A 27 1.21 4.07 6.21
CA GLU A 27 1.95 5.02 5.38
C GLU A 27 2.16 4.45 3.99
N GLU A 28 2.59 3.18 3.91
CA GLU A 28 2.77 2.47 2.65
C GLU A 28 1.44 2.31 1.90
N ILE A 29 0.34 2.06 2.61
CA ILE A 29 -1.00 2.04 2.00
C ILE A 29 -1.34 3.43 1.42
N GLY A 30 -1.12 4.49 2.21
CA GLY A 30 -1.33 5.87 1.76
C GLY A 30 -0.49 6.22 0.53
N GLU A 31 0.80 5.91 0.56
CA GLU A 31 1.74 6.12 -0.54
C GLU A 31 1.33 5.33 -1.79
N ALA A 32 0.98 4.05 -1.64
CA ALA A 32 0.57 3.19 -2.75
C ALA A 32 -0.67 3.77 -3.46
N THR A 33 -1.69 4.20 -2.70
CA THR A 33 -2.88 4.82 -3.28
C THR A 33 -2.59 6.16 -3.95
N ALA A 34 -1.67 6.96 -3.40
CA ALA A 34 -1.27 8.23 -3.99
C ALA A 34 -0.55 8.02 -5.33
N ILE A 35 0.45 7.14 -5.38
CA ILE A 35 1.19 6.80 -6.60
C ILE A 35 0.22 6.34 -7.69
N LEU A 36 -0.70 5.44 -7.34
CA LEU A 36 -1.64 4.86 -8.29
C LEU A 36 -2.63 5.90 -8.83
N LYS A 37 -3.21 6.75 -7.96
CA LYS A 37 -4.10 7.84 -8.37
C LYS A 37 -3.40 8.81 -9.31
N THR A 38 -2.17 9.21 -9.00
CA THR A 38 -1.39 10.15 -9.82
C THR A 38 -0.99 9.55 -11.16
N GLN A 39 -0.52 8.30 -11.21
CA GLN A 39 0.03 7.71 -12.44
C GLN A 39 -0.99 7.02 -13.34
N ARG A 40 -2.18 6.71 -12.84
CA ARG A 40 -3.27 6.10 -13.63
C ARG A 40 -4.48 7.01 -13.78
N ASN A 41 -4.41 8.24 -13.26
CA ASN A 41 -5.44 9.26 -13.39
C ASN A 41 -6.84 8.73 -13.02
N LEU A 42 -6.89 8.01 -11.89
CA LEU A 42 -8.09 7.31 -11.45
C LEU A 42 -9.23 8.30 -11.16
N GLY A 43 -10.42 7.99 -11.67
CA GLY A 43 -11.62 8.79 -11.45
C GLY A 43 -12.16 8.72 -10.01
N ALA A 44 -13.10 9.59 -9.67
CA ALA A 44 -13.68 9.67 -8.32
C ALA A 44 -14.53 8.45 -7.92
N ARG A 45 -14.92 7.60 -8.88
CA ARG A 45 -15.82 6.45 -8.66
C ARG A 45 -15.10 5.10 -8.53
N VAL A 46 -13.78 5.07 -8.40
CA VAL A 46 -13.04 3.83 -8.13
C VAL A 46 -13.05 3.47 -6.64
N ARG A 47 -12.96 2.17 -6.34
CA ARG A 47 -12.75 1.63 -5.00
C ARG A 47 -11.50 0.78 -4.97
N PHE A 48 -10.74 0.86 -3.89
CA PHE A 48 -9.64 -0.06 -3.61
C PHE A 48 -10.22 -1.24 -2.86
N GLU A 49 -10.34 -2.38 -3.54
CA GLU A 49 -10.92 -3.60 -2.97
C GLU A 49 -9.88 -4.31 -2.10
N THR A 50 -8.66 -4.47 -2.62
CA THR A 50 -7.52 -5.07 -1.92
C THR A 50 -6.30 -4.18 -2.05
N ILE A 51 -5.59 -3.97 -0.94
CA ILE A 51 -4.23 -3.41 -0.90
C ILE A 51 -3.42 -4.29 0.05
N VAL A 52 -2.49 -5.06 -0.50
CA VAL A 52 -1.66 -6.00 0.27
C VAL A 52 -0.20 -5.88 -0.15
N LEU A 53 0.68 -6.40 0.70
CA LEU A 53 2.11 -6.49 0.38
C LEU A 53 2.27 -7.31 -0.91
N GLN A 54 2.99 -6.75 -1.88
CA GLN A 54 3.56 -7.56 -2.95
C GLN A 54 4.71 -8.33 -2.33
N GLU A 55 4.46 -9.60 -1.98
CA GLU A 55 5.47 -10.43 -1.34
C GLU A 55 6.77 -10.47 -2.16
N PRO A 56 7.94 -10.28 -1.52
CA PRO A 56 9.23 -10.39 -2.17
C PRO A 56 9.47 -11.80 -2.71
N ALA A 57 10.49 -11.94 -3.57
CA ALA A 57 10.90 -13.25 -4.04
C ALA A 57 11.32 -14.15 -2.87
N LYS A 58 10.99 -15.45 -2.96
CA LYS A 58 11.30 -16.44 -1.92
C LYS A 58 12.77 -16.41 -1.48
N GLU A 59 13.69 -16.26 -2.43
CA GLU A 59 15.13 -16.19 -2.15
C GLU A 59 15.50 -14.96 -1.31
N THR A 60 14.86 -13.81 -1.55
CA THR A 60 15.05 -12.59 -0.75
C THR A 60 14.63 -12.81 0.70
N VAL A 61 13.49 -13.49 0.90
CA VAL A 61 13.00 -13.80 2.25
C VAL A 61 13.93 -14.79 2.96
N LEU A 62 14.36 -15.86 2.28
CA LEU A 62 15.22 -16.88 2.86
C LEU A 62 16.61 -16.36 3.24
N ASN A 63 17.13 -15.39 2.49
CA ASN A 63 18.46 -14.83 2.72
C ASN A 63 18.44 -13.56 3.59
N PHE A 64 17.27 -13.08 4.02
CA PHE A 64 17.14 -11.85 4.78
C PHE A 64 17.85 -11.93 6.13
N ARG A 65 18.62 -10.87 6.45
CA ARG A 65 19.21 -10.66 7.77
C ARG A 65 18.69 -9.36 8.38
N ILE A 66 18.64 -9.33 9.70
CA ILE A 66 18.29 -8.12 10.46
C ILE A 66 19.22 -6.98 10.02
N ARG A 67 18.64 -5.85 9.59
CA ARG A 67 19.26 -4.64 9.01
C ARG A 67 19.52 -4.66 7.51
N ASP A 68 19.19 -5.74 6.79
CA ASP A 68 19.22 -5.70 5.33
C ASP A 68 18.16 -4.71 4.80
N PRO A 69 18.44 -4.01 3.68
CA PRO A 69 17.47 -3.11 3.08
C PRO A 69 16.24 -3.90 2.59
N ILE A 70 15.06 -3.46 3.00
CA ILE A 70 13.81 -4.14 2.65
C ILE A 70 13.22 -3.48 1.40
N GLN A 71 13.17 -4.23 0.30
CA GLN A 71 12.51 -3.81 -0.93
C GLN A 71 11.06 -4.28 -0.89
N ARG A 72 10.12 -3.33 -0.86
CA ARG A 72 8.69 -3.59 -0.71
C ARG A 72 7.90 -2.97 -1.85
N GLY A 73 6.75 -3.56 -2.09
CA GLY A 73 5.75 -3.06 -3.03
C GLY A 73 4.35 -3.40 -2.56
N ALA A 74 3.36 -2.84 -3.22
CA ALA A 74 1.96 -3.13 -2.95
C ALA A 74 1.30 -3.76 -4.17
N PHE A 75 0.55 -4.83 -3.95
CA PHE A 75 -0.42 -5.35 -4.92
C PHE A 75 -1.79 -4.76 -4.60
N ILE A 76 -2.44 -4.22 -5.62
CA ILE A 76 -3.68 -3.46 -5.49
C ILE A 76 -4.71 -3.99 -6.48
N VAL A 77 -5.93 -4.22 -5.98
CA VAL A 77 -7.11 -4.50 -6.80
C VAL A 77 -8.05 -3.30 -6.74
N ILE A 78 -8.46 -2.82 -7.91
CA ILE A 78 -9.29 -1.63 -8.08
C ILE A 78 -10.60 -2.06 -8.74
N LEU A 79 -11.73 -1.66 -8.16
CA LEU A 79 -13.04 -1.78 -8.79
C LEU A 79 -13.48 -0.42 -9.32
N ASP A 80 -13.75 -0.33 -10.62
CA ASP A 80 -14.42 0.82 -11.21
C ASP A 80 -15.95 0.65 -11.13
N ASN A 81 -16.63 1.54 -10.41
CA ASN A 81 -18.08 1.47 -10.25
C ASN A 81 -18.87 2.08 -11.43
N ASP A 82 -18.20 2.72 -12.40
CA ASP A 82 -18.84 3.15 -13.65
C ASP A 82 -19.01 1.95 -14.60
N THR A 83 -17.96 1.16 -14.74
CA THR A 83 -17.90 0.05 -15.71
C THR A 83 -18.16 -1.32 -15.09
N GLY A 84 -17.98 -1.47 -13.78
CA GLY A 84 -17.96 -2.75 -13.08
C GLY A 84 -16.67 -3.55 -13.33
N ALA A 85 -15.68 -2.98 -14.00
CA ALA A 85 -14.42 -3.65 -14.29
C ALA A 85 -13.49 -3.65 -13.07
N THR A 86 -12.69 -4.71 -12.97
CA THR A 86 -11.66 -4.85 -11.94
C THR A 86 -10.29 -4.79 -12.58
N TYR A 87 -9.40 -4.02 -11.98
CA TYR A 87 -8.02 -3.84 -12.44
C TYR A 87 -7.04 -4.27 -11.36
N GLU A 88 -5.89 -4.76 -11.79
CA GLU A 88 -4.79 -5.09 -10.88
C GLU A 88 -3.59 -4.19 -11.15
N ALA A 89 -2.90 -3.81 -10.09
CA ALA A 89 -1.67 -3.03 -10.17
C ALA A 89 -0.64 -3.50 -9.13
N VAL A 90 0.63 -3.40 -9.49
CA VAL A 90 1.75 -3.55 -8.57
C VAL A 90 2.51 -2.22 -8.50
N ILE A 91 2.73 -1.73 -7.29
CA ILE A 91 3.53 -0.54 -6.99
C ILE A 91 4.88 -0.97 -6.43
N SER A 92 5.96 -0.31 -6.85
CA SER A 92 7.24 -0.34 -6.17
C SER A 92 7.44 0.95 -5.38
N PHE A 93 7.62 0.84 -4.06
CA PHE A 93 7.89 2.01 -3.21
C PHE A 93 9.27 2.61 -3.49
N ASN A 94 10.28 1.75 -3.68
CA ASN A 94 11.63 2.21 -4.00
C ASN A 94 11.70 3.05 -5.28
N GLN A 95 10.89 2.70 -6.29
CA GLN A 95 10.84 3.41 -7.56
C GLN A 95 9.75 4.48 -7.61
N GLY A 96 8.88 4.57 -6.59
CA GLY A 96 7.75 5.49 -6.55
C GLY A 96 6.80 5.35 -7.75
N LYS A 97 6.59 4.12 -8.27
CA LYS A 97 5.82 3.93 -9.51
C LYS A 97 5.09 2.61 -9.64
N VAL A 98 4.12 2.59 -10.55
CA VAL A 98 3.42 1.37 -10.97
C VAL A 98 4.36 0.54 -11.86
N THR A 99 4.68 -0.69 -11.47
CA THR A 99 5.58 -1.60 -12.19
C THR A 99 4.84 -2.64 -13.03
N ARG A 100 3.63 -3.03 -12.63
CA ARG A 100 2.74 -3.91 -13.39
C ARG A 100 1.32 -3.39 -13.31
N GLY A 101 0.59 -3.46 -14.42
CA GLY A 101 -0.85 -3.25 -14.46
C GLY A 101 -1.48 -4.19 -15.47
N SER A 102 -2.61 -4.80 -15.12
CA SER A 102 -3.41 -5.61 -16.05
C SER A 102 -4.85 -5.11 -16.10
N THR A 103 -5.43 -5.20 -17.29
CA THR A 103 -6.81 -4.84 -17.63
C THR A 103 -7.75 -6.00 -17.36
#